data_AF-A0A1V5NSJ3-F1
#
_entry.id   AF-A0A1V5NSJ3-F1
#
_cell.length_a   1.000
_cell.length_b   1.000
_cell.length_c   1.000
_cell.angle_alpha   90.00
_cell.angle_beta   90.00
_cell.angle_gamma   90.00
#
_symmetry.space_group_name_H-M   'P 1'
#
loop_
_entity.id
_entity.type
_entity.pdbx_description
1 polymer ?
#
loop_
_entity_poly.entity_id
_entity_poly.type
_entity_poly.pdbx_seq_one_letter_code
_entity_poly.pdbx_strand_id
1 'polypeptide(L)' 'MKKDSKDEKLPEDQLENVQGGFGSLPEEKVKIRCLYQECSWHFIGSGLKGGFAQSQHTKDTGHDQFTYTYI' A
#
# COMPACT_ATOMS: atom_id res chain seq x y z
N MET A 1 36.77 32.10 -8.34
CA MET A 1 36.88 32.17 -6.87
C MET A 1 35.52 32.57 -6.34
N LYS A 2 34.86 31.98 -5.35
CA LYS A 2 35.05 30.89 -4.38
C LYS A 2 33.57 30.55 -3.96
N LYS A 3 33.14 29.28 -3.91
CA LYS A 3 33.13 28.45 -2.67
C LYS A 3 32.29 29.12 -1.56
N ASP A 4 31.25 28.55 -0.96
CA ASP A 4 30.70 27.20 -0.85
C ASP A 4 29.22 27.35 -0.40
N SER A 5 28.27 26.67 -1.03
CA SER A 5 26.97 26.44 -0.37
C SER A 5 27.19 25.34 0.66
N LYS A 6 27.08 25.69 1.94
CA LYS A 6 27.04 24.73 3.05
C LYS A 6 25.76 23.91 2.92
N ASP A 7 25.90 22.72 2.36
CA ASP A 7 25.02 21.58 2.61
C ASP A 7 25.17 21.19 4.09
N GLU A 8 24.46 21.91 4.97
CA GLU A 8 24.17 21.38 6.30
C GLU A 8 23.14 20.27 6.10
N LYS A 9 23.68 19.08 5.85
CA LYS A 9 22.98 17.80 5.79
C LYS A 9 22.22 17.62 7.11
N LEU A 10 20.96 18.05 7.13
CA LEU A 10 20.07 17.78 8.25
C LEU A 10 19.93 16.25 8.40
N PRO A 11 19.98 15.74 9.64
CA PRO A 11 19.94 14.31 9.90
C PRO A 11 18.64 13.70 9.39
N GLU A 12 18.79 12.56 8.71
CA GLU A 12 17.80 11.81 7.94
C GLU A 12 16.72 11.14 8.84
N ASP A 13 16.74 11.45 10.14
CA ASP A 13 16.05 10.74 11.23
C ASP A 13 14.75 11.43 11.70
N GLN A 14 14.32 12.52 11.04
CA GLN A 14 13.09 13.27 11.41
C GLN A 14 12.14 13.60 10.25
N LEU A 15 12.31 12.98 9.08
CA LEU A 15 11.35 13.14 7.97
C LEU A 15 10.17 12.16 8.01
N GLU A 16 10.01 11.41 9.10
CA GLU A 16 8.89 10.50 9.30
C GLU A 16 7.59 11.18 9.80
N ASN A 17 7.58 12.49 10.02
CA ASN A 17 6.40 13.21 10.55
C ASN A 17 6.10 14.55 9.85
N VAL A 18 6.23 14.63 8.52
CA VAL A 18 5.73 15.80 7.77
C VAL A 18 4.27 15.58 7.36
N GLN A 19 3.38 15.91 8.28
CA GLN A 19 1.95 16.01 8.07
C GLN A 19 1.65 17.23 7.17
N GLY A 20 1.06 16.99 5.99
CA GLY A 20 0.53 18.06 5.14
C GLY A 20 0.15 17.62 3.73
N GLY A 21 -1.03 17.01 3.54
CA GLY A 21 -1.60 16.86 2.20
C GLY A 21 -2.83 15.95 2.12
N PHE A 22 -4.01 16.52 2.37
CA PHE A 22 -5.35 15.91 2.35
C PHE A 22 -5.63 14.90 3.48
N GLY A 23 -6.71 15.18 4.22
CA GLY A 23 -7.03 14.57 5.51
C GLY A 23 -6.76 13.07 5.56
N SER A 24 -6.08 12.66 6.63
CA SER A 24 -5.93 11.28 7.05
C SER A 24 -7.30 10.67 7.33
N LEU A 25 -8.06 10.40 6.28
CA LEU A 25 -9.05 9.34 6.32
C LEU A 25 -8.27 8.09 6.74
N PRO A 26 -8.76 7.29 7.69
CA PRO A 26 -8.12 6.02 8.00
C PRO A 26 -7.93 5.31 6.67
N GLU A 27 -6.69 4.95 6.31
CA GLU A 27 -6.44 4.10 5.16
C GLU A 27 -7.17 2.79 5.47
N GLU A 28 -8.42 2.68 5.01
CA GLU A 28 -9.28 1.54 5.29
C GLU A 28 -8.53 0.30 4.81
N LYS A 29 -8.08 -0.50 5.77
CA LYS A 29 -7.38 -1.73 5.46
C LYS A 29 -8.44 -2.70 5.02
N VAL A 30 -8.17 -3.35 3.90
CA VAL A 30 -9.02 -4.40 3.38
C VAL A 30 -8.25 -5.71 3.44
N LYS A 31 -8.94 -6.75 3.87
CA LYS A 31 -8.56 -8.13 3.66
C LYS A 31 -9.33 -8.65 2.45
N ILE A 32 -8.62 -9.02 1.40
CA ILE A 32 -9.17 -9.66 0.20
C ILE A 32 -8.82 -11.13 0.26
N ARG A 33 -9.77 -12.02 0.04
CA ARG A 33 -9.53 -13.46 -0.01
C ARG A 33 -10.12 -14.06 -1.28
N CYS A 34 -9.38 -14.94 -1.94
CA CYS A 34 -9.89 -15.73 -3.06
C CYS A 34 -10.89 -16.78 -2.56
N LEU A 35 -12.00 -16.95 -3.28
CA LEU A 35 -13.07 -17.90 -2.92
C LEU A 35 -13.00 -19.24 -3.66
N TYR A 36 -12.07 -19.38 -4.61
CA TYR A 36 -11.87 -20.65 -5.31
C TYR A 36 -11.45 -21.74 -4.33
N GLN A 37 -12.02 -22.93 -4.49
CA GLN A 37 -11.65 -24.11 -3.71
C GLN A 37 -10.15 -24.37 -3.90
N GLU A 38 -9.47 -24.77 -2.82
CA GLU A 38 -8.02 -25.02 -2.78
C GLU A 38 -7.11 -23.77 -2.95
N CYS A 39 -7.67 -22.58 -3.17
CA CYS A 39 -6.91 -21.33 -3.18
C CYS A 39 -6.80 -20.72 -1.77
N SER A 40 -5.57 -20.65 -1.24
CA SER A 40 -5.29 -20.02 0.07
C SER A 40 -4.86 -18.55 -0.04
N TRP A 41 -4.94 -17.98 -1.24
CA TRP A 41 -4.48 -16.62 -1.49
C TRP A 41 -5.35 -15.59 -0.76
N HIS A 42 -4.68 -14.66 -0.10
CA HIS A 42 -5.29 -13.49 0.49
C HIS A 42 -4.32 -12.31 0.47
N PHE A 43 -4.88 -11.11 0.47
CA PHE A 43 -4.18 -9.84 0.55
C PHE A 43 -4.69 -9.07 1.77
N ILE A 44 -3.78 -8.39 2.48
CA ILE A 44 -4.13 -7.48 3.56
C ILE A 44 -3.36 -6.18 3.32
N GLY A 45 -4.07 -5.06 3.20
CA GLY A 45 -3.44 -3.76 3.00
C GLY A 45 -4.45 -2.68 2.68
N SER A 46 -3.98 -1.51 2.25
CA SER A 46 -4.86 -0.41 1.81
C SER A 46 -5.77 -0.86 0.65
N GLY A 47 -7.04 -0.46 0.68
CA GLY A 47 -8.01 -0.72 -0.41
C GLY A 47 -7.49 -0.36 -1.80
N LEU A 48 -6.70 0.71 -1.90
CA LEU A 48 -6.07 1.15 -3.15
C LEU A 48 -5.09 0.11 -3.72
N LYS A 49 -4.32 -0.57 -2.87
CA LYS A 49 -3.39 -1.63 -3.27
C LYS A 49 -4.10 -2.97 -3.47
N GLY A 50 -5.26 -3.15 -2.84
CA GLY A 50 -6.07 -4.35 -2.94
C GLY A 50 -6.51 -4.69 -4.36
N GLY A 51 -6.97 -3.69 -5.13
CA GLY A 51 -7.36 -3.89 -6.52
C GLY A 51 -6.22 -4.38 -7.42
N PHE A 52 -4.99 -3.87 -7.20
CA PHE A 52 -3.81 -4.34 -7.92
C PHE A 52 -3.45 -5.79 -7.57
N ALA A 53 -3.41 -6.11 -6.27
CA ALA A 53 -3.10 -7.45 -5.79
C ALA A 53 -4.10 -8.49 -6.30
N GLN A 54 -5.39 -8.15 -6.30
CA GLN A 54 -6.45 -8.97 -6.88
C GLN A 54 -6.26 -9.16 -8.38
N SER A 55 -6.05 -8.08 -9.14
CA SER A 55 -5.88 -8.15 -10.59
C SER A 55 -4.68 -9.01 -10.98
N GLN A 56 -3.59 -8.91 -10.22
CA GLN A 56 -2.41 -9.74 -10.40
C GLN A 56 -2.71 -11.21 -10.08
N HIS A 57 -3.49 -11.50 -9.03
CA HIS A 57 -3.90 -12.86 -8.71
C HIS A 57 -4.79 -13.47 -9.81
N THR A 58 -5.78 -12.72 -10.30
CA THR A 58 -6.64 -13.15 -11.42
C THR A 58 -5.82 -13.43 -12.67
N LYS A 59 -4.83 -12.60 -12.99
CA LYS A 59 -3.95 -12.82 -14.14
C LYS A 59 -3.09 -14.08 -14.02
N ASP A 60 -2.62 -14.39 -12.80
CA ASP A 60 -1.72 -15.52 -12.54
C ASP A 60 -2.47 -16.87 -12.48
N THR A 61 -3.68 -16.86 -11.92
CA THR A 61 -4.42 -18.09 -11.57
C THR A 61 -5.72 -18.28 -12.35
N GLY A 62 -6.26 -17.22 -12.97
CA GLY A 62 -7.59 -17.21 -13.58
C GLY A 62 -8.74 -17.10 -12.57
N HIS A 63 -8.46 -16.87 -11.29
CA HIS A 63 -9.50 -16.74 -10.26
C HIS A 63 -10.11 -15.34 -10.25
N ASP A 64 -11.43 -15.23 -10.45
CA ASP A 64 -12.15 -13.95 -10.45
C ASP A 64 -13.10 -13.74 -9.24
N GLN A 65 -13.21 -14.73 -8.34
CA GLN A 65 -14.10 -14.71 -7.20
C GLN A 65 -13.36 -14.34 -5.91
N PHE A 66 -13.75 -13.23 -5.30
CA PHE A 66 -13.10 -12.67 -4.10
C PHE A 66 -14.12 -12.19 -3.06
N THR A 67 -13.69 -12.18 -1.80
CA THR A 67 -14.41 -11.51 -0.69
C THR A 67 -13.55 -10.41 -0.08
N TYR A 68 -14.19 -9.33 0.36
CA TYR A 68 -13.54 -8.16 0.95
C TYR A 68 -14.04 -8.00 2.39
N THR A 69 -13.13 -7.79 3.32
CA THR A 69 -13.43 -7.48 4.71
C THR A 69 -12.64 -6.24 5.10
N TYR A 70 -13.34 -5.17 5.46
CA TYR A 70 -12.73 -3.97 6.02
C TYR A 70 -12.31 -4.25 7.46
N ILE A 71 -11.07 -3.90 7.82
CA ILE A 71 -10.45 -4.19 9.12
C ILE A 71 -9.68 -3.01 9.67
#